data_AF-A0A3C2AT60-F1
#
_entry.id   AF-A0A3C2AT60-F1
#
_cell.length_a   1.000
_cell.length_b   1.000
_cell.length_c   1.000
_cell.angle_alpha   90.00
_cell.angle_beta   90.00
_cell.angle_gamma   90.00
#
_symmetry.space_group_name_H-M   'P 1'
#
loop_
_entity.id
_entity.type
_entity.pdbx_description
1 polymer ?
#
loop_
_entity_poly.entity_id
_entity_poly.type
_entity_poly.pdbx_seq_one_letter_code
_entity_poly.pdbx_strand_id
1 'polypeptide(L)'
;INQLREKIGVMFGNPETTTGGNALKFYSSVRLDIRRSTQIKDGDQVMGNRTRVKVVKNKVAPPFRLAEFDIMYGQGISKAGEIIDLGVEHDIISKSGSWFSYGETRLGQGRDTVKQLFIDNPELAEEVEAKIKEAIETTAKEIN
;
A
#
# COMPACT_ATOMS: atom_id res chain seq x y z
N ILE A 1 8.96 -2.79 -16.60
CA ILE A 1 8.78 -1.40 -16.10
C ILE A 1 8.66 -0.49 -17.31
N ASN A 2 7.78 0.51 -17.28
CA ASN A 2 7.60 1.44 -18.40
C ASN A 2 7.48 2.88 -17.87
N GLN A 3 7.91 3.86 -18.66
CA GLN A 3 7.87 5.27 -18.31
C GLN A 3 6.64 5.94 -18.94
N LEU A 4 6.18 7.01 -18.30
CA LEU A 4 5.17 7.90 -18.86
C LEU A 4 5.81 8.92 -19.80
N ARG A 5 5.06 9.29 -20.84
CA ARG A 5 5.33 10.36 -21.79
C ARG A 5 4.05 11.13 -22.04
N GLU A 6 4.17 12.36 -22.49
CA GLU A 6 3.03 13.17 -22.93
C GLU A 6 2.85 13.02 -24.43
N LYS A 7 1.60 12.82 -24.86
CA LYS A 7 1.26 12.83 -26.28
C LYS A 7 0.91 14.26 -26.72
N ILE A 8 1.81 14.86 -27.50
CA ILE A 8 1.60 16.20 -28.06
C ILE A 8 0.35 16.19 -28.97
N GLY A 9 -0.51 17.20 -28.82
CA GLY A 9 -1.71 17.40 -29.65
C GLY A 9 -3.02 16.81 -29.10
N VAL A 10 -3.03 16.31 -27.86
CA VAL A 10 -4.28 15.91 -27.18
C VAL A 10 -4.90 17.13 -26.49
N MET A 11 -6.04 17.61 -27.00
CA MET A 11 -6.76 18.76 -26.42
C MET A 11 -7.79 18.38 -25.35
N PHE A 12 -8.21 17.11 -25.27
CA PHE A 12 -9.18 16.60 -24.29
C PHE A 12 -8.78 15.21 -23.80
N GLY A 13 -8.92 14.95 -22.50
CA GLY A 13 -8.61 13.67 -21.85
C GLY A 13 -7.23 13.60 -21.20
N ASN A 14 -6.82 12.40 -20.75
CA ASN A 14 -5.50 12.21 -20.14
C ASN A 14 -4.40 12.14 -21.22
N PRO A 15 -3.43 13.07 -21.26
CA PRO A 15 -2.34 13.08 -22.25
C PRO A 15 -1.25 12.02 -21.99
N GLU A 16 -1.29 11.33 -20.85
CA GLU A 16 -0.29 10.34 -20.46
C GLU A 16 -0.33 9.09 -21.37
N THR A 17 0.82 8.74 -21.95
CA THR A 17 1.03 7.52 -22.72
C THR A 17 2.29 6.78 -22.27
N THR A 18 2.33 5.48 -22.53
CA THR A 18 3.49 4.61 -22.24
C THR A 18 4.31 4.42 -23.51
N THR A 19 5.64 4.25 -23.39
CA THR A 19 6.50 3.97 -24.54
C THR A 19 6.29 2.54 -25.06
N GLY A 20 6.72 2.27 -26.31
CA GLY A 20 6.63 0.93 -26.91
C GLY A 20 5.29 0.61 -27.58
N GLY A 21 4.51 1.63 -27.95
CA GLY A 21 3.24 1.46 -28.65
C GLY A 21 2.15 0.82 -27.79
N ASN A 22 1.21 0.11 -28.42
CA ASN A 22 0.04 -0.44 -27.74
C ASN A 22 0.14 -1.95 -27.42
N ALA A 23 1.09 -2.68 -28.01
CA ALA A 23 1.18 -4.14 -27.85
C ALA A 23 1.21 -4.55 -26.36
N LEU A 24 2.08 -3.94 -25.57
CA LEU A 24 2.21 -4.22 -24.14
C LEU A 24 0.89 -4.02 -23.38
N LYS A 25 0.04 -3.07 -23.80
CA LYS A 25 -1.26 -2.81 -23.16
C LYS A 25 -2.22 -3.99 -23.34
N PHE A 26 -2.15 -4.73 -24.45
CA PHE A 26 -3.03 -5.86 -24.74
C PHE A 26 -2.49 -7.18 -24.16
N TYR A 27 -1.19 -7.43 -24.32
CA TYR A 27 -0.54 -8.67 -23.89
C TYR A 27 -0.35 -8.77 -22.38
N SER A 28 -0.18 -7.66 -21.66
CA SER A 28 -0.07 -7.70 -20.19
C SER A 28 -1.32 -8.28 -19.52
N SER A 29 -1.11 -9.23 -18.60
CA SER A 29 -2.18 -9.76 -17.74
C SER A 29 -2.52 -8.80 -16.60
N VAL A 30 -1.50 -8.12 -16.06
CA VAL A 30 -1.65 -7.12 -14.99
C VAL A 30 -0.88 -5.86 -15.38
N ARG A 31 -1.47 -4.69 -15.10
CA ARG A 31 -0.80 -3.39 -15.23
C ARG A 31 -1.02 -2.59 -13.95
N LEU A 32 0.06 -2.03 -13.45
CA LEU A 32 0.10 -1.20 -12.25
C LEU A 32 0.54 0.22 -12.65
N ASP A 33 -0.20 1.21 -12.18
CA ASP A 33 0.21 2.62 -12.23
C ASP A 33 0.69 3.01 -10.83
N ILE A 34 1.97 3.33 -10.71
CA ILE A 34 2.63 3.68 -9.45
C ILE A 34 2.89 5.18 -9.41
N ARG A 35 2.38 5.85 -8.38
CA ARG A 35 2.58 7.30 -8.19
C ARG A 35 3.04 7.59 -6.77
N ARG A 36 4.02 8.48 -6.68
CA ARG A 36 4.43 9.07 -5.40
C ARG A 36 3.33 10.01 -4.92
N SER A 37 2.87 9.84 -3.68
CA SER A 37 1.86 10.70 -3.05
C SER A 37 2.53 11.76 -2.17
N THR A 38 2.98 11.38 -0.98
CA THR A 38 3.43 12.33 0.06
C THR A 38 4.83 11.96 0.53
N GLN A 39 5.66 12.95 0.84
CA GLN A 39 6.98 12.70 1.44
C GLN A 39 6.82 12.42 2.94
N ILE A 40 7.52 11.38 3.41
CA ILE A 40 7.61 11.04 4.83
C ILE A 40 8.85 11.76 5.36
N LYS A 41 8.64 12.65 6.31
CA LYS A 41 9.70 13.46 6.92
C LYS A 41 9.82 13.14 8.40
N ASP A 42 11.05 13.13 8.88
CA ASP A 42 11.38 13.14 10.30
C ASP A 42 12.16 14.43 10.58
N GLY A 43 11.48 15.40 11.19
CA GLY A 43 11.96 16.79 11.26
C GLY A 43 12.22 17.37 9.86
N ASP A 44 13.48 17.74 9.61
CA ASP A 44 13.94 18.29 8.33
C ASP A 44 14.42 17.23 7.33
N GLN A 45 14.56 15.97 7.74
CA GLN A 45 15.07 14.89 6.88
C GLN A 45 13.93 14.15 6.17
N VAL A 46 14.09 13.92 4.86
CA VAL A 46 13.14 13.11 4.08
C VAL A 46 13.53 11.64 4.17
N MET A 47 12.77 10.88 4.95
CA MET A 47 13.03 9.47 5.24
C MET A 47 12.46 8.51 4.18
N GLY A 48 11.46 8.96 3.42
CA GLY A 48 10.82 8.13 2.41
C GLY A 48 9.65 8.79 1.71
N ASN A 49 8.87 8.00 0.98
CA ASN A 49 7.67 8.44 0.29
C ASN A 49 6.51 7.47 0.49
N ARG A 50 5.34 8.01 0.82
CA ARG A 50 4.07 7.31 0.67
C ARG A 50 3.74 7.19 -0.80
N THR A 51 3.49 5.96 -1.24
CA THR A 51 3.30 5.60 -2.64
C THR A 51 1.95 4.94 -2.83
N ARG A 52 1.24 5.35 -3.88
CA ARG A 52 -0.05 4.78 -4.26
C ARG A 52 0.12 4.01 -5.55
N VAL A 53 -0.36 2.77 -5.55
CA VAL A 53 -0.38 1.90 -6.73
C VAL A 53 -1.82 1.60 -7.10
N LYS A 54 -2.19 1.89 -8.35
CA LYS A 54 -3.49 1.56 -8.93
C LYS A 54 -3.36 0.38 -9.88
N VAL A 55 -4.21 -0.62 -9.72
CA VAL A 55 -4.33 -1.73 -10.66
C VAL A 55 -5.14 -1.26 -11.87
N VAL A 56 -4.48 -0.77 -12.92
CA VAL A 56 -5.17 -0.23 -14.11
C VAL A 56 -5.65 -1.32 -15.08
N LYS A 57 -5.09 -2.53 -14.99
CA LYS A 57 -5.56 -3.71 -15.73
C LYS A 57 -5.31 -4.95 -14.88
N ASN A 58 -6.30 -5.84 -14.80
CA ASN A 58 -6.16 -7.15 -14.18
C ASN A 58 -7.02 -8.15 -14.96
N LYS A 59 -6.42 -9.26 -15.43
CA LYS A 59 -7.12 -10.36 -16.12
C LYS A 59 -7.46 -11.54 -15.21
N VAL A 60 -6.95 -11.56 -13.98
CA VAL A 60 -7.07 -12.70 -13.06
C VAL A 60 -8.03 -12.41 -11.90
N ALA A 61 -8.15 -11.15 -11.51
CA ALA A 61 -9.03 -10.70 -10.42
C ALA A 61 -9.62 -9.31 -10.74
N PRO A 62 -10.53 -8.77 -9.92
CA PRO A 62 -11.15 -7.46 -10.16
C PRO A 62 -10.10 -6.34 -10.34
N PRO A 63 -10.19 -5.53 -11.42
CA PRO A 63 -9.30 -4.40 -11.66
C PRO A 63 -9.68 -3.18 -10.80
N PHE A 64 -8.87 -2.11 -10.92
CA PHE A 64 -9.08 -0.78 -10.32
C PHE A 64 -8.96 -0.65 -8.81
N ARG A 65 -8.53 -1.71 -8.12
CA ARG A 65 -8.12 -1.62 -6.71
C ARG A 65 -6.91 -0.71 -6.55
N LEU A 66 -6.84 -0.06 -5.38
CA LEU A 66 -5.77 0.82 -4.96
C LEU A 66 -5.03 0.15 -3.80
N ALA A 67 -3.71 0.30 -3.78
CA ALA A 67 -2.87 -0.05 -2.65
C ALA A 67 -2.03 1.17 -2.27
N GLU A 68 -1.91 1.44 -0.98
CA GLU A 68 -1.06 2.49 -0.44
C GLU A 68 -0.06 1.89 0.52
N PHE A 69 1.21 2.25 0.36
CA PHE A 69 2.27 1.80 1.24
C PHE A 69 3.41 2.80 1.27
N ASP A 70 4.23 2.70 2.31
CA ASP A 70 5.39 3.57 2.52
C ASP A 70 6.65 2.92 1.96
N ILE A 71 7.40 3.67 1.15
CA ILE A 71 8.72 3.31 0.66
C ILE A 71 9.76 4.13 1.42
N MET A 72 10.51 3.47 2.30
CA MET A 72 11.59 4.09 3.08
C MET A 72 12.90 4.00 2.30
N TYR A 73 13.69 5.08 2.26
CA TYR A 73 14.97 5.06 1.58
C TYR A 73 15.95 4.12 2.30
N GLY A 74 16.66 3.28 1.53
CA GLY A 74 17.61 2.30 2.05
C GLY A 74 17.00 1.00 2.64
N GLN A 75 15.70 0.98 2.95
CA GLN A 75 15.01 -0.20 3.50
C GLN A 75 13.97 -0.80 2.54
N GLY A 76 13.43 -0.01 1.60
CA GLY A 76 12.42 -0.47 0.65
C GLY A 76 10.99 -0.33 1.20
N ILE A 77 10.11 -1.26 0.83
CA ILE A 77 8.69 -1.23 1.23
C ILE A 77 8.58 -1.60 2.71
N SER A 78 7.92 -0.75 3.48
CA SER A 78 7.77 -0.90 4.93
C SER A 78 6.63 -1.86 5.29
N LYS A 79 6.90 -3.17 5.31
CA LYS A 79 5.91 -4.21 5.67
C LYS A 79 5.23 -3.97 7.01
N ALA A 80 5.99 -3.62 8.05
CA ALA A 80 5.43 -3.33 9.38
C ALA A 80 4.45 -2.15 9.37
N GLY A 81 4.67 -1.15 8.51
CA GLY A 81 3.74 -0.02 8.35
C GLY A 81 2.43 -0.43 7.67
N GLU A 82 2.51 -1.31 6.67
CA GLU A 82 1.35 -1.85 5.97
C GLU A 82 0.48 -2.73 6.88
N ILE A 83 1.10 -3.56 7.72
CA ILE A 83 0.38 -4.38 8.71
C ILE A 83 -0.40 -3.50 9.69
N ILE A 84 0.16 -2.39 10.15
CA ILE A 84 -0.54 -1.45 11.03
C ILE A 84 -1.74 -0.84 10.32
N ASP A 85 -1.53 -0.32 9.11
CA ASP A 85 -2.57 0.41 8.38
C ASP A 85 -3.73 -0.53 8.01
N LEU A 86 -3.44 -1.73 7.50
CA LEU A 86 -4.45 -2.75 7.21
C LEU A 86 -5.11 -3.31 8.47
N GLY A 87 -4.35 -3.47 9.55
CA GLY A 87 -4.87 -3.93 10.83
C GLY A 87 -5.89 -2.95 11.41
N VAL A 88 -5.67 -1.64 11.25
CA VAL A 88 -6.64 -0.61 11.64
C VAL A 88 -7.82 -0.56 10.68
N GLU A 89 -7.60 -0.72 9.37
CA GLU A 89 -8.67 -0.72 8.36
C GLU A 89 -9.65 -1.90 8.54
N HIS A 90 -9.15 -3.05 8.98
CA HIS A 90 -9.95 -4.26 9.23
C HIS A 90 -10.36 -4.45 10.71
N ASP A 91 -10.25 -3.40 11.54
CA ASP A 91 -10.61 -3.40 12.96
C ASP A 91 -9.90 -4.47 13.84
N ILE A 92 -8.78 -5.02 13.35
CA ILE A 92 -7.94 -5.97 14.09
C ILE A 92 -7.07 -5.23 15.13
N ILE A 93 -6.61 -4.04 14.77
CA ILE A 93 -5.88 -3.13 15.64
C ILE A 93 -6.80 -1.95 15.97
N SER A 94 -7.10 -1.77 17.25
CA SER A 94 -7.90 -0.64 17.72
C SER A 94 -7.04 0.60 17.90
N LYS A 95 -7.47 1.71 17.29
CA LYS A 95 -6.82 3.02 17.43
C LYS A 95 -7.67 3.95 18.31
N SER A 96 -7.20 4.24 19.52
CA SER A 96 -7.82 5.20 20.44
C SER A 96 -7.01 6.49 20.48
N GLY A 97 -7.33 7.41 19.57
CA GLY A 97 -6.57 8.66 19.40
C GLY A 97 -5.16 8.39 18.87
N SER A 98 -4.14 8.64 19.69
CA SER A 98 -2.73 8.36 19.36
C SER A 98 -2.25 6.98 19.85
N TRP A 99 -3.09 6.22 20.55
CA TRP A 99 -2.75 4.90 21.08
C TRP A 99 -3.23 3.78 20.17
N PHE A 100 -2.41 2.75 20.03
CA PHE A 100 -2.73 1.52 19.30
C PHE A 100 -2.79 0.34 20.27
N SER A 101 -3.83 -0.47 20.13
CA SER A 101 -4.07 -1.66 20.94
C SER A 101 -4.42 -2.84 20.04
N TYR A 102 -3.99 -4.03 20.45
CA TYR A 102 -4.33 -5.29 19.82
C TYR A 102 -5.03 -6.18 20.85
N GLY A 103 -6.33 -6.41 20.64
CA GLY A 103 -7.19 -7.00 21.67
C GLY A 103 -7.12 -6.20 22.98
N GLU A 104 -6.70 -6.85 24.06
CA GLU A 104 -6.51 -6.21 25.38
C GLU A 104 -5.09 -5.65 25.59
N THR A 105 -4.14 -5.95 24.69
CA THR A 105 -2.74 -5.56 24.83
C THR A 105 -2.49 -4.20 24.19
N ARG A 106 -1.84 -3.28 24.92
CA ARG A 106 -1.43 -1.99 24.38
C ARG A 106 -0.11 -2.12 23.62
N LEU A 107 -0.12 -1.80 22.32
CA LEU A 107 1.07 -1.87 21.47
C LEU A 107 1.97 -0.64 21.66
N GLY A 108 1.38 0.55 21.82
CA GLY A 108 2.13 1.77 22.07
C GLY A 108 1.43 3.03 21.61
N GLN A 109 2.10 4.17 21.82
CA GLN A 109 1.66 5.48 21.36
C GLN A 109 2.38 5.84 20.06
N GLY A 110 1.61 6.19 19.04
CA GLY A 110 2.12 6.60 17.73
C GLY A 110 2.47 5.43 16.81
N ARG A 111 2.44 5.69 15.50
CA ARG A 111 2.66 4.68 14.45
C ARG A 111 4.11 4.18 14.44
N ASP A 112 5.07 5.06 14.68
CA ASP A 112 6.49 4.71 14.63
C ASP A 112 6.91 3.77 15.77
N THR A 113 6.37 3.95 16.97
CA THR A 113 6.60 3.05 18.11
C THR A 113 6.08 1.65 17.83
N VAL A 114 4.87 1.54 17.29
CA VAL A 114 4.26 0.24 16.93
C VAL A 114 5.03 -0.42 15.78
N LYS A 115 5.53 0.39 14.84
CA LYS A 115 6.36 -0.10 13.74
C LYS A 115 7.66 -0.72 14.27
N GLN A 116 8.33 -0.09 15.23
CA GLN A 116 9.52 -0.67 15.86
C GLN A 116 9.16 -1.95 16.63
N LEU A 117 8.04 -1.97 17.36
CA LEU A 117 7.58 -3.18 18.05
C LEU A 117 7.41 -4.38 17.10
N PHE A 118 6.84 -4.16 15.90
CA PHE A 118 6.69 -5.23 14.90
C PHE A 118 8.00 -5.62 14.21
N ILE A 119 8.99 -4.72 14.18
CA ILE A 119 10.34 -5.05 13.67
C ILE A 119 11.09 -5.88 14.71
N ASP A 120 10.99 -5.51 15.99
CA ASP A 120 11.67 -6.18 17.11
C ASP A 120 11.02 -7.53 17.45
N ASN A 121 9.70 -7.65 17.25
CA ASN A 121 8.94 -8.86 17.50
C ASN A 121 8.22 -9.36 16.23
N PRO A 122 8.92 -10.12 15.36
CA PRO A 122 8.35 -10.61 14.11
C PRO A 122 7.23 -11.64 14.33
N GLU A 123 7.24 -12.40 15.43
CA GLU A 123 6.19 -13.38 15.72
C GLU A 123 4.82 -12.71 15.87
N LEU A 124 4.78 -11.58 16.59
CA LEU A 124 3.56 -10.78 16.73
C LEU A 124 3.11 -10.19 15.38
N ALA A 125 4.06 -9.75 14.55
CA ALA A 125 3.74 -9.21 13.23
C ALA A 125 3.14 -10.27 12.30
N GLU A 126 3.66 -11.50 12.32
CA GLU A 126 3.13 -12.62 11.55
C GLU A 126 1.73 -13.06 12.02
N GLU A 127 1.49 -13.08 13.34
CA GLU A 127 0.17 -13.38 13.88
C GLU A 127 -0.89 -12.38 13.38
N VAL A 128 -0.57 -11.08 13.46
CA VAL A 128 -1.47 -10.01 13.02
C VAL A 128 -1.65 -10.08 11.50
N GLU A 129 -0.58 -10.32 10.73
CA GLU A 129 -0.66 -10.48 9.27
C GLU A 129 -1.56 -11.66 8.87
N ALA A 130 -1.51 -12.79 9.58
CA ALA A 130 -2.36 -13.93 9.31
C ALA A 130 -3.85 -13.59 9.51
N LYS A 131 -4.18 -12.90 10.60
CA LYS A 131 -5.57 -12.45 10.87
C LYS A 131 -6.06 -11.45 9.82
N ILE A 132 -5.19 -10.53 9.37
CA ILE A 132 -5.52 -9.58 8.29
C ILE A 132 -5.85 -10.34 7.00
N LYS A 133 -5.02 -11.32 6.61
CA LYS A 133 -5.27 -12.12 5.41
C LYS A 133 -6.59 -12.87 5.48
N GLU A 134 -6.90 -13.47 6.62
CA GLU A 134 -8.16 -14.19 6.84
C GLU A 134 -9.38 -13.25 6.75
N ALA A 135 -9.29 -12.05 7.34
CA ALA A 135 -10.34 -11.04 7.23
C ALA A 135 -10.56 -10.59 5.77
N ILE A 136 -9.48 -10.40 5.01
CA ILE A 136 -9.54 -10.03 3.58
C ILE A 136 -10.15 -11.16 2.74
N GLU A 137 -9.76 -12.41 2.98
CA GLU A 137 -10.32 -13.57 2.26
C GLU A 137 -11.82 -13.74 2.55
N THR A 138 -12.25 -13.53 3.79
CA THR A 138 -13.66 -13.60 4.18
C THR A 138 -14.47 -12.50 3.49
N THR A 139 -13.98 -11.26 3.53
CA THR A 139 -14.59 -10.13 2.82
C THR A 139 -14.68 -10.40 1.31
N ALA A 140 -13.65 -11.03 0.72
CA ALA A 140 -13.66 -11.38 -0.70
C ALA A 140 -14.68 -12.47 -1.04
N LYS A 141 -15.02 -13.36 -0.11
CA LYS A 141 -16.06 -14.39 -0.29
C LYS A 141 -17.47 -13.84 -0.17
N GLU A 142 -17.70 -12.82 0.66
CA GLU A 142 -19.04 -12.20 0.82
C GLU A 142 -19.44 -11.32 -0.38
N ILE A 143 -18.47 -10.83 -1.14
CA ILE A 143 -18.69 -9.96 -2.31
C ILE A 143 -18.90 -10.77 -3.61
N ASN A 144 -18.61 -12.08 -3.61
CA ASN A 144 -18.82 -12.99 -4.75
C ASN A 144 -20.09 -13.83 -4.56
#